data_AF-A0A2T4XKK8-F1
#
_entry.id   AF-A0A2T4XKK8-F1
#
_cell.length_a   1.000
_cell.length_b   1.000
_cell.length_c   1.000
_cell.angle_alpha   90.00
_cell.angle_beta   90.00
_cell.angle_gamma   90.00
#
_symmetry.space_group_name_H-M   'P 1'
#
loop_
_entity.id
_entity.type
_entity.pdbx_description
1 polymer ?
#
loop_
_entity_poly.entity_id
_entity_poly.type
_entity_poly.pdbx_seq_one_letter_code
_entity_poly.pdbx_strand_id
1 'polypeptide(L)'
;ATVLIMLAAIGVSLLFDTVRGGWELILSIGAGTGLVYLLRWYWGRINAWSEISAMSAAAIGSLIAPLLGFDDFATKMIFTTLFSTTIWVPVTLLTRPTDPEHLRRFFARVMPESVVPKDAVPGSSENDVQGRSGSTTPGSSDPITGFRVYEPVWKPLLSVCLSATAIILSLVGMGQIFFGVMGLGIALVAAGLAALGLVVRKV
;
A
#
# COMPACT_ATOMS: atom_id res chain seq x y z
N ALA A 1 23.92 -18.10 -0.70
CA ALA A 1 22.50 -17.67 -0.83
C ALA A 1 22.16 -17.27 -2.26
N THR A 2 22.87 -16.32 -2.88
CA THR A 2 22.55 -15.80 -4.22
C THR A 2 22.53 -16.86 -5.32
N VAL A 3 23.52 -17.76 -5.35
CA VAL A 3 23.57 -18.88 -6.31
C VAL A 3 22.37 -19.82 -6.14
N LEU A 4 21.93 -20.09 -4.91
CA LEU A 4 20.76 -20.92 -4.64
C LEU A 4 19.47 -20.28 -5.16
N ILE A 5 19.31 -18.97 -4.97
CA ILE A 5 18.16 -18.23 -5.50
C ILE A 5 18.17 -18.23 -7.03
N MET A 6 19.34 -18.08 -7.66
CA MET A 6 19.47 -18.18 -9.11
C MET A 6 19.08 -19.57 -9.65
N LEU A 7 19.56 -20.64 -9.01
CA LEU A 7 19.22 -22.01 -9.40
C LEU A 7 17.72 -22.28 -9.22
N ALA A 8 17.11 -21.79 -8.14
CA ALA A 8 15.67 -21.88 -7.93
C ALA A 8 14.88 -21.08 -8.97
N ALA A 9 15.32 -19.87 -9.32
CA ALA A 9 14.68 -19.07 -10.36
C ALA A 9 14.75 -19.74 -11.74
N ILE A 10 15.89 -20.34 -12.10
CA ILE A 10 16.02 -21.15 -13.32
C ILE A 10 15.07 -22.34 -13.27
N GLY A 11 15.02 -23.08 -12.16
CA GLY A 11 14.13 -24.23 -11.99
C GLY A 11 12.65 -23.85 -12.16
N VAL A 12 12.21 -22.76 -11.55
CA VAL A 12 10.84 -22.25 -11.70
C VAL A 12 10.60 -21.72 -13.13
N SER A 13 11.58 -21.07 -13.75
CA SER A 13 11.46 -20.59 -15.14
C SER A 13 11.24 -21.73 -16.13
N LEU A 14 11.78 -22.92 -15.87
CA LEU A 14 11.59 -24.10 -16.71
C LEU A 14 10.18 -24.72 -16.57
N LEU A 15 9.42 -24.36 -15.53
CA LEU A 15 8.04 -24.80 -15.34
C LEU A 15 7.03 -23.96 -16.13
N PHE A 16 7.45 -22.80 -16.68
CA PHE A 16 6.57 -21.93 -17.44
C PHE A 16 6.69 -22.16 -18.94
N ASP A 17 5.58 -22.51 -19.58
CA ASP A 17 5.49 -22.61 -21.05
C ASP A 17 5.49 -21.23 -21.72
N THR A 18 5.02 -20.18 -21.02
CA THR A 18 4.89 -18.83 -21.55
C THR A 18 5.26 -17.75 -20.54
N VAL A 19 5.82 -16.64 -21.02
CA VAL A 19 6.11 -15.44 -20.22
C VAL A 19 4.82 -14.83 -19.64
N ARG A 20 3.70 -14.96 -20.37
CA ARG A 20 2.38 -14.53 -19.92
C ARG A 20 1.98 -15.22 -18.61
N GLY A 21 2.20 -16.52 -18.50
CA GLY A 21 1.92 -17.27 -17.25
C GLY A 21 2.71 -16.75 -16.05
N GLY A 22 3.96 -16.32 -16.25
CA GLY A 22 4.76 -15.69 -15.21
C GLY A 22 4.17 -14.36 -14.72
N TRP A 23 3.74 -13.50 -15.65
CA TRP A 23 3.04 -12.24 -15.30
C TRP A 23 1.71 -12.48 -14.60
N GLU A 24 0.92 -13.44 -15.08
CA GLU A 24 -0.34 -13.84 -14.45
C GLU A 24 -0.11 -14.38 -13.04
N LEU A 25 0.94 -15.17 -12.80
CA LEU A 25 1.29 -15.63 -11.46
C LEU A 25 1.62 -14.44 -10.54
N ILE A 26 2.52 -13.54 -10.96
CA ILE A 26 2.92 -12.37 -10.17
C ILE A 26 1.71 -11.50 -9.83
N LEU A 27 0.83 -11.24 -10.80
CA LEU A 27 -0.39 -10.47 -10.59
C LEU A 27 -1.37 -11.17 -9.66
N SER A 28 -1.53 -12.50 -9.77
CA SER A 28 -2.43 -13.26 -8.90
C SER A 28 -1.99 -13.26 -7.43
N ILE A 29 -0.68 -13.43 -7.17
CA ILE A 29 -0.11 -13.39 -5.82
C ILE A 29 -0.16 -11.94 -5.29
N GLY A 30 0.21 -10.97 -6.14
CA GLY A 30 0.21 -9.55 -5.82
C GLY A 30 -1.17 -9.00 -5.48
N ALA A 31 -2.24 -9.50 -6.12
CA ALA A 31 -3.62 -9.15 -5.79
C ALA A 31 -4.00 -9.58 -4.36
N GLY A 32 -3.56 -10.78 -3.95
CA GLY A 32 -3.83 -11.30 -2.61
C GLY A 32 -3.05 -10.61 -1.49
N THR A 33 -1.81 -10.18 -1.74
CA THR A 33 -0.94 -9.53 -0.74
C THR A 33 -1.06 -8.01 -0.73
N GLY A 34 -1.33 -7.39 -1.89
CA GLY A 34 -1.38 -5.94 -2.07
C GLY A 34 -2.42 -5.27 -1.17
N LEU A 35 -3.57 -5.92 -0.96
CA LEU A 35 -4.61 -5.42 -0.06
C LEU A 35 -4.09 -5.28 1.38
N VAL A 36 -3.39 -6.29 1.89
CA VAL A 36 -2.85 -6.28 3.27
C VAL A 36 -1.80 -5.20 3.44
N TYR A 37 -0.95 -5.02 2.43
CA TYR A 37 0.05 -3.95 2.44
C TYR A 37 -0.56 -2.57 2.47
N LEU A 38 -1.59 -2.31 1.65
CA LEU A 38 -2.31 -1.04 1.69
C LEU A 38 -2.98 -0.82 3.04
N LEU A 39 -3.71 -1.82 3.53
CA LEU A 39 -4.41 -1.70 4.81
C LEU A 39 -3.44 -1.51 5.98
N ARG A 40 -2.21 -2.01 5.92
CA ARG A 40 -1.21 -1.82 6.99
C ARG A 40 -0.93 -0.34 7.29
N TRP A 41 -0.92 0.52 6.27
CA TRP A 41 -0.68 1.96 6.42
C TRP A 41 -1.85 2.69 7.09
N TYR A 42 -3.08 2.18 6.92
CA TYR A 42 -4.29 2.82 7.40
C TYR A 42 -4.85 2.18 8.68
N TRP A 43 -4.68 0.86 8.83
CA TRP A 43 -5.20 0.06 9.92
C TRP A 43 -4.06 -0.48 10.77
N GLY A 44 -3.71 0.25 11.83
CA GLY A 44 -2.63 -0.09 12.77
C GLY A 44 -2.84 -1.40 13.57
N ARG A 45 -3.87 -2.19 13.26
CA ARG A 45 -4.08 -3.54 13.81
C ARG A 45 -3.39 -4.64 13.00
N ILE A 46 -3.06 -4.39 11.74
CA ILE A 46 -2.37 -5.37 10.89
C ILE A 46 -0.94 -5.56 11.41
N ASN A 47 -0.63 -6.79 11.81
CA ASN A 47 0.66 -7.17 12.37
C ASN A 47 1.45 -8.04 11.37
N ALA A 48 2.66 -8.45 11.76
CA ALA A 48 3.50 -9.31 10.91
C ALA A 48 2.87 -10.68 10.63
N TRP A 49 2.07 -11.23 11.55
CA TRP A 49 1.38 -12.51 11.36
C TRP A 49 0.29 -12.42 10.30
N SER A 50 -0.46 -11.32 10.26
CA SER A 50 -1.43 -11.04 9.20
C SER A 50 -0.77 -11.02 7.83
N GLU A 51 0.40 -10.40 7.72
CA GLU A 51 1.15 -10.31 6.47
C GLU A 51 1.67 -11.68 6.00
N ILE A 52 2.32 -12.44 6.89
CA ILE A 52 2.81 -13.79 6.60
C ILE A 52 1.64 -14.72 6.22
N SER A 53 0.52 -14.62 6.94
CA SER A 53 -0.68 -15.42 6.64
C SER A 53 -1.26 -15.06 5.28
N ALA A 54 -1.25 -13.79 4.89
CA ALA A 54 -1.75 -13.34 3.59
C ALA A 54 -0.86 -13.79 2.44
N MET A 55 0.47 -13.70 2.59
CA MET A 55 1.44 -14.18 1.60
C MET A 55 1.33 -15.70 1.42
N SER A 56 1.23 -16.44 2.54
CA SER A 56 1.09 -17.90 2.52
C SER A 56 -0.24 -18.30 1.89
N ALA A 57 -1.33 -17.64 2.26
CA ALA A 57 -2.65 -17.90 1.71
C ALA A 57 -2.74 -17.54 0.22
N ALA A 58 -2.13 -16.44 -0.22
CA ALA A 58 -2.09 -16.06 -1.63
C ALA A 58 -1.30 -17.07 -2.47
N ALA A 59 -0.14 -17.52 -1.97
CA ALA A 59 0.65 -18.57 -2.63
C ALA A 59 -0.12 -19.89 -2.72
N ILE A 60 -0.70 -20.35 -1.61
CA ILE A 60 -1.50 -21.59 -1.57
C ILE A 60 -2.75 -21.47 -2.46
N GLY A 61 -3.47 -20.34 -2.37
CA GLY A 61 -4.66 -20.07 -3.17
C GLY A 61 -4.39 -20.06 -4.67
N SER A 62 -3.26 -19.47 -5.09
CA SER A 62 -2.83 -19.45 -6.48
C SER A 62 -2.50 -20.85 -7.01
N LEU A 63 -1.92 -21.72 -6.17
CA LEU A 63 -1.66 -23.12 -6.52
C LEU A 63 -2.92 -23.98 -6.54
N ILE A 64 -3.87 -23.76 -5.62
CA ILE A 64 -5.13 -24.53 -5.56
C ILE A 64 -6.13 -24.11 -6.64
N ALA A 65 -6.12 -22.84 -7.06
CA ALA A 65 -7.04 -22.33 -8.07
C ALA A 65 -7.14 -23.18 -9.35
N PRO A 66 -6.03 -23.56 -10.02
CA PRO A 66 -6.08 -24.43 -11.19
C PRO A 66 -6.56 -25.86 -10.86
N LEU A 67 -6.33 -26.37 -9.65
CA LEU A 67 -6.82 -27.71 -9.25
C LEU A 67 -8.34 -27.76 -9.09
N LEU A 68 -8.97 -26.63 -8.78
CA LEU A 68 -10.43 -26.50 -8.65
C LEU A 68 -11.14 -26.24 -10.00
N GLY A 69 -10.41 -26.23 -11.12
CA GLY A 69 -10.96 -25.97 -12.45
C GLY A 69 -11.20 -24.49 -12.75
N PHE A 70 -10.58 -23.58 -11.98
CA PHE A 70 -10.51 -22.18 -12.39
C PHE A 70 -9.44 -22.06 -13.46
N ASP A 71 -9.83 -22.09 -14.74
CA ASP A 71 -8.88 -22.04 -15.86
C ASP A 71 -8.56 -20.60 -16.29
N ASP A 72 -9.54 -19.70 -16.19
CA ASP A 72 -9.40 -18.30 -16.57
C ASP A 72 -8.62 -17.48 -15.54
N PHE A 73 -7.76 -16.58 -16.04
CA PHE A 73 -6.92 -15.71 -15.22
C PHE A 73 -7.75 -14.83 -14.27
N ALA A 74 -8.85 -14.26 -14.74
CA ALA A 74 -9.68 -13.39 -13.91
C ALA A 74 -10.33 -14.19 -12.78
N THR A 75 -10.84 -15.39 -13.07
CA THR A 75 -11.44 -16.25 -12.03
C THR A 75 -10.40 -16.73 -11.02
N LYS A 76 -9.20 -17.13 -11.46
CA LYS A 76 -8.08 -17.49 -10.57
C LYS A 76 -7.71 -16.35 -9.61
N MET A 77 -7.63 -15.13 -10.14
CA MET A 77 -7.26 -13.94 -9.37
C MET A 77 -8.35 -13.55 -8.36
N ILE A 78 -9.63 -13.59 -8.74
CA ILE A 78 -10.75 -13.35 -7.83
C ILE A 78 -10.75 -14.40 -6.71
N PHE A 79 -10.63 -15.68 -7.05
CA PHE A 79 -10.57 -16.76 -6.08
C PHE A 79 -9.41 -16.60 -5.11
N THR A 80 -8.19 -16.37 -5.61
CA THR A 80 -6.99 -16.22 -4.78
C THR A 80 -7.10 -15.03 -3.83
N THR A 81 -7.67 -13.92 -4.29
CA THR A 81 -7.89 -12.71 -3.48
C THR A 81 -8.92 -12.93 -2.38
N LEU A 82 -10.03 -13.59 -2.69
CA LEU A 82 -11.07 -13.92 -1.71
C LEU A 82 -10.53 -14.91 -0.67
N PHE A 83 -9.84 -15.96 -1.13
CA PHE A 83 -9.23 -16.96 -0.27
C PHE A 83 -8.21 -16.36 0.69
N SER A 84 -7.30 -15.51 0.20
CA SER A 84 -6.33 -14.84 1.07
C SER A 84 -7.04 -13.95 2.08
N THR A 85 -8.07 -13.22 1.66
CA THR A 85 -8.86 -12.33 2.52
C THR A 85 -9.57 -13.07 3.65
N THR A 86 -10.18 -14.22 3.35
CA THR A 86 -10.82 -15.06 4.37
C THR A 86 -9.81 -15.63 5.37
N ILE A 87 -8.53 -15.76 5.02
CA ILE A 87 -7.49 -16.26 5.94
C ILE A 87 -6.86 -15.14 6.77
N TRP A 88 -6.41 -14.05 6.13
CA TRP A 88 -5.66 -13.02 6.86
C TRP A 88 -6.55 -12.16 7.76
N VAL A 89 -7.84 -11.99 7.43
CA VAL A 89 -8.77 -11.20 8.26
C VAL A 89 -8.97 -11.85 9.64
N PRO A 90 -9.35 -13.15 9.75
CA PRO A 90 -9.41 -13.83 11.06
C PRO A 90 -8.08 -13.83 11.80
N VAL A 91 -6.96 -14.04 11.11
CA VAL A 91 -5.62 -13.99 11.73
C VAL A 91 -5.37 -12.61 12.34
N THR A 92 -5.76 -11.54 11.66
CA THR A 92 -5.64 -10.16 12.16
C THR A 92 -6.49 -9.92 13.40
N LEU A 93 -7.69 -10.51 13.45
CA LEU A 93 -8.60 -10.36 14.59
C LEU A 93 -8.19 -11.20 15.80
N LEU A 94 -7.62 -12.39 15.55
CA LEU A 94 -7.19 -13.33 16.60
C LEU A 94 -5.80 -13.01 17.17
N THR A 95 -4.93 -12.38 16.38
CA THR A 95 -3.56 -12.09 16.80
C THR A 95 -3.48 -10.79 17.58
N ARG A 96 -2.64 -10.76 18.63
CA ARG A 96 -2.44 -9.56 19.46
C ARG A 96 -1.90 -8.40 18.61
N PRO A 97 -2.37 -7.16 18.84
CA PRO A 97 -1.76 -5.98 18.24
C PRO A 97 -0.30 -5.84 18.71
N THR A 98 0.55 -5.31 17.85
CA THR A 98 1.96 -5.06 18.15
C THR A 98 2.09 -4.14 19.37
N ASP A 99 2.98 -4.51 20.30
CA ASP A 99 3.23 -3.77 21.54
C ASP A 99 3.72 -2.34 21.25
N PRO A 100 3.00 -1.29 21.72
CA PRO A 100 3.38 0.11 21.49
C PRO A 100 4.74 0.46 22.09
N GLU A 101 5.23 -0.28 23.08
CA GLU A 101 6.55 -0.05 23.68
C GLU A 101 7.69 -0.42 22.70
N HIS A 102 7.51 -1.45 21.87
CA HIS A 102 8.47 -1.77 20.80
C HIS A 102 8.53 -0.68 19.73
N LEU A 103 7.39 -0.09 19.37
CA LEU A 103 7.31 1.04 18.44
C LEU A 103 8.02 2.27 19.00
N ARG A 104 7.83 2.60 20.29
CA ARG A 104 8.54 3.69 20.96
C ARG A 104 10.04 3.50 20.97
N ARG A 105 10.50 2.29 21.29
CA ARG A 105 11.95 1.95 21.30
C ARG A 105 12.56 2.01 19.90
N PHE A 106 11.83 1.56 18.88
CA PHE A 106 12.27 1.67 17.49
C PHE A 106 12.31 3.15 17.06
N PHE A 107 11.25 3.91 17.36
CA PHE A 107 11.17 5.33 17.03
C PHE A 107 12.30 6.13 17.69
N ALA A 108 12.61 5.85 18.97
CA ALA A 108 13.73 6.48 19.67
C ALA A 108 15.11 6.15 19.05
N ARG A 109 15.26 5.00 18.39
CA ARG A 109 16.52 4.61 17.72
C ARG A 109 16.65 5.15 16.30
N VAL A 110 15.53 5.35 15.60
CA VAL A 110 15.49 5.72 14.18
C VAL A 110 15.05 7.18 14.00
N MET A 111 14.97 7.94 15.09
CA MET A 111 14.58 9.35 15.06
C MET A 111 15.45 10.11 14.05
N PRO A 112 14.86 10.73 13.02
CA PRO A 112 15.58 11.66 12.18
C PRO A 112 16.01 12.85 13.04
N GLU A 113 17.20 13.39 12.76
CA GLU A 113 17.82 14.53 13.45
C GLU A 113 16.92 15.79 13.54
N SER A 114 15.79 15.82 12.84
CA SER A 114 14.79 16.89 12.88
C SER A 114 13.95 16.96 14.16
N VAL A 115 14.03 15.97 15.06
CA VAL A 115 13.37 15.99 16.38
C VAL A 115 14.39 16.07 17.51
N VAL A 116 15.53 16.73 17.30
CA VAL A 116 16.37 17.18 18.41
C VAL A 116 15.67 18.39 19.03
N PRO A 117 15.24 18.34 20.32
CA PRO A 117 14.80 19.54 21.02
C PRO A 117 15.90 20.59 20.91
N LYS A 118 15.57 21.83 20.49
CA LYS A 118 16.56 22.90 20.32
C LYS A 118 17.41 23.12 21.57
N ASP A 119 16.83 22.80 22.72
CA ASP A 119 17.41 22.85 24.06
C ASP A 119 18.59 21.88 24.26
N ALA A 120 18.73 20.88 23.38
CA ALA A 120 19.82 19.90 23.40
C ALA A 120 21.04 20.30 22.55
N VAL A 121 20.98 21.45 21.84
CA VAL A 121 22.12 21.99 21.08
C VAL A 121 22.75 23.13 21.89
N PRO A 122 23.92 22.93 22.53
CA PRO A 122 24.59 24.00 23.24
C PRO A 122 25.06 25.07 22.25
N GLY A 123 24.38 26.21 22.20
CA GLY A 123 24.80 27.37 21.40
C GLY A 123 23.84 27.86 20.30
N SER A 124 22.61 27.35 20.19
CA SER A 124 21.63 27.94 19.25
C SER A 124 21.01 29.21 19.86
N SER A 125 21.47 30.37 19.41
CA SER A 125 20.98 31.69 19.79
C SER A 125 19.47 31.83 19.58
N GLU A 126 18.80 32.46 20.56
CA GLU A 126 17.35 32.67 20.64
C GLU A 126 16.74 33.48 19.48
N ASN A 127 17.57 34.14 18.67
CA ASN A 127 17.13 35.08 17.63
C ASN A 127 16.73 34.43 16.29
N ASP A 128 16.99 33.14 16.06
CA ASP A 128 16.65 32.47 14.79
C ASP A 128 15.22 31.87 14.78
N VAL A 129 14.47 32.00 15.88
CA VAL A 129 13.17 31.31 16.04
C VAL A 129 12.00 32.09 15.42
N GLN A 130 12.12 33.39 15.21
CA GLN A 130 10.99 34.21 14.73
C GLN A 130 10.72 34.10 13.21
N GLY A 131 11.67 33.58 12.42
CA GLY A 131 11.64 33.68 10.94
C GLY A 131 10.98 32.52 10.19
N ARG A 132 10.56 31.44 10.86
CA ARG A 132 10.15 30.20 10.16
C ARG A 132 8.87 29.56 10.70
N SER A 133 7.94 30.39 11.18
CA SER A 133 6.55 29.97 11.41
C SER A 133 5.80 29.96 10.07
N GLY A 134 6.09 28.95 9.24
CA GLY A 134 5.47 28.75 7.93
C GLY A 134 4.92 27.33 7.82
N SER A 135 3.59 27.22 7.87
CA SER A 135 2.73 26.09 7.49
C SER A 135 3.04 24.73 8.12
N THR A 136 2.53 24.49 9.32
CA THR A 136 2.06 23.14 9.70
C THR A 136 0.54 23.23 9.84
N THR A 137 -0.16 22.50 8.96
CA THR A 137 -1.61 22.37 8.90
C THR A 137 -2.20 22.05 10.28
N PRO A 138 -3.36 22.62 10.68
CA PRO A 138 -3.94 22.39 11.99
C PRO A 138 -4.58 20.99 12.05
N GLY A 139 -3.77 19.99 12.34
CA GLY A 139 -4.21 18.68 12.82
C GLY A 139 -3.84 18.58 14.29
N SER A 140 -4.83 18.61 15.17
CA SER A 140 -4.69 18.58 16.63
C SER A 140 -3.80 17.42 17.12
N SER A 141 -2.55 17.73 17.45
CA SER A 141 -1.67 16.86 18.25
C SER A 141 -2.03 17.02 19.72
N ASP A 142 -2.31 15.92 20.41
CA ASP A 142 -2.58 15.92 21.85
C ASP A 142 -1.32 16.41 22.61
N PRO A 143 -1.40 17.51 23.38
CA PRO A 143 -0.22 18.15 23.99
C PRO A 143 0.48 17.31 25.06
N ILE A 144 -0.11 16.18 25.48
CA ILE A 144 0.41 15.32 26.56
C ILE A 144 1.18 14.10 26.03
N THR A 145 0.94 13.65 24.80
CA THR A 145 1.48 12.34 24.32
C THR A 145 2.16 12.37 22.96
N GLY A 146 2.09 13.48 22.20
CA GLY A 146 2.75 13.61 20.90
C GLY A 146 2.29 12.59 19.84
N PHE A 147 1.26 11.80 20.14
CA PHE A 147 0.71 10.79 19.25
C PHE A 147 -0.41 11.41 18.41
N ARG A 148 -0.40 11.16 17.09
CA ARG A 148 -1.50 11.59 16.22
C ARG A 148 -2.79 10.94 16.70
N VAL A 149 -3.85 11.76 16.84
CA VAL A 149 -5.22 11.26 16.90
C VAL A 149 -5.44 10.41 15.63
N TYR A 150 -5.75 9.13 15.79
CA TYR A 150 -6.07 8.26 14.65
C TYR A 150 -7.30 8.84 13.97
N GLU A 151 -7.12 9.47 12.80
CA GLU A 151 -8.25 9.77 11.93
C GLU A 151 -8.95 8.45 11.56
N PRO A 152 -10.28 8.47 11.40
CA PRO A 152 -11.00 7.26 11.09
C PRO A 152 -10.58 6.74 9.70
N VAL A 153 -10.38 5.42 9.61
CA VAL A 153 -9.76 4.70 8.48
C VAL A 153 -10.42 4.95 7.12
N TRP A 154 -11.68 5.41 7.12
CA TRP A 154 -12.44 5.68 5.89
C TRP A 154 -11.98 6.94 5.16
N LYS A 155 -11.43 7.96 5.85
CA LYS A 155 -10.98 9.20 5.18
C LYS A 155 -9.80 8.94 4.23
N PRO A 156 -8.72 8.26 4.65
CA PRO A 156 -7.61 7.94 3.76
C PRO A 156 -7.96 6.87 2.73
N LEU A 157 -8.85 5.92 3.06
CA LEU A 157 -9.29 4.91 2.11
C LEU A 157 -10.00 5.54 0.90
N LEU A 158 -10.84 6.55 1.15
CA LEU A 158 -11.55 7.27 0.09
C LEU A 158 -10.57 8.03 -0.83
N SER A 159 -9.49 8.61 -0.29
CA SER A 159 -8.49 9.30 -1.10
C SER A 159 -7.66 8.33 -1.95
N VAL A 160 -7.40 7.11 -1.47
CA VAL A 160 -6.79 6.04 -2.28
C VAL A 160 -7.71 5.61 -3.41
N CYS A 161 -8.99 5.36 -3.14
CA CYS A 161 -9.94 4.98 -4.20
C CYS A 161 -10.09 6.08 -5.25
N LEU A 162 -10.15 7.35 -4.81
CA LEU A 162 -10.27 8.49 -5.71
C LEU A 162 -9.00 8.71 -6.55
N SER A 163 -7.81 8.57 -5.96
CA SER A 163 -6.53 8.65 -6.68
C SER A 163 -6.31 7.47 -7.63
N ALA A 164 -6.65 6.24 -7.23
CA ALA A 164 -6.60 5.08 -8.11
C ALA A 164 -7.55 5.24 -9.31
N THR A 165 -8.77 5.73 -9.07
CA THR A 165 -9.73 6.03 -10.15
C THR A 165 -9.18 7.11 -11.09
N ALA A 166 -8.59 8.18 -10.54
CA ALA A 166 -7.98 9.23 -11.34
C ALA A 166 -6.83 8.71 -12.23
N ILE A 167 -5.96 7.86 -11.68
CA ILE A 167 -4.86 7.22 -12.42
C ILE A 167 -5.40 6.35 -13.54
N ILE A 168 -6.36 5.47 -13.25
CA ILE A 168 -6.95 4.56 -14.24
C ILE A 168 -7.63 5.34 -15.37
N LEU A 169 -8.43 6.36 -15.04
CA LEU A 169 -9.08 7.21 -16.04
C LEU A 169 -8.08 7.93 -16.94
N SER A 170 -6.99 8.45 -16.36
CA SER A 170 -5.91 9.07 -17.12
C SER A 170 -5.22 8.08 -18.06
N LEU A 171 -4.92 6.87 -17.58
CA LEU A 171 -4.23 5.83 -18.34
C LEU A 171 -5.08 5.29 -19.50
N VAL A 172 -6.36 4.99 -19.21
CA VAL A 172 -7.32 4.54 -20.24
C VAL A 172 -7.56 5.66 -21.25
N GLY A 173 -7.69 6.90 -20.79
CA GLY A 173 -7.84 8.06 -21.67
C GLY A 173 -6.66 8.22 -22.61
N MET A 174 -5.44 8.12 -22.10
CA MET A 174 -4.22 8.15 -22.93
C MET A 174 -4.20 7.01 -23.96
N GLY A 175 -4.59 5.79 -23.56
CA GLY A 175 -4.71 4.65 -24.48
C GLY A 175 -5.69 4.93 -25.62
N GLN A 176 -6.86 5.50 -25.32
CA GLN A 176 -7.87 5.83 -26.34
C GLN A 176 -7.39 6.91 -27.33
N ILE A 177 -6.56 7.85 -26.88
CA ILE A 177 -5.90 8.82 -27.77
C ILE A 177 -4.96 8.11 -28.75
N PHE A 178 -4.16 7.14 -28.28
CA PHE A 178 -3.26 6.37 -29.15
C PHE A 178 -4.00 5.48 -30.16
N PHE A 179 -5.16 4.92 -29.78
CA PHE A 179 -5.95 4.04 -30.65
C PHE A 179 -6.96 4.79 -31.55
N GLY A 180 -6.85 6.12 -31.67
CA GLY A 180 -7.58 6.92 -32.64
C GLY A 180 -8.96 7.44 -32.18
N VAL A 181 -9.40 7.12 -30.96
CA VAL A 181 -10.67 7.62 -30.39
C VAL A 181 -10.40 8.87 -29.55
N MET A 182 -9.98 9.95 -30.21
CA MET A 182 -9.45 11.16 -29.54
C MET A 182 -10.47 11.83 -28.59
N GLY A 183 -11.75 11.89 -28.97
CA GLY A 183 -12.78 12.56 -28.17
C GLY A 183 -13.00 11.91 -26.80
N LEU A 184 -13.15 10.58 -26.77
CA LEU A 184 -13.32 9.82 -25.55
C LEU A 184 -12.02 9.81 -24.72
N GLY A 185 -10.87 9.73 -25.39
CA GLY A 185 -9.56 9.81 -24.74
C GLY A 185 -9.31 11.12 -23.98
N ILE A 186 -9.54 12.26 -24.64
CA ILE A 186 -9.39 13.58 -24.01
C ILE A 186 -10.38 13.77 -22.86
N ALA A 187 -11.64 13.32 -23.03
CA ALA A 187 -12.65 13.40 -21.98
C ALA A 187 -12.26 12.61 -20.72
N LEU A 188 -11.73 11.39 -20.89
CA LEU A 188 -11.27 10.55 -19.79
C LEU A 188 -10.04 11.12 -19.08
N VAL A 189 -9.07 11.66 -19.83
CA VAL A 189 -7.90 12.34 -19.24
C VAL A 189 -8.34 13.58 -18.45
N ALA A 190 -9.24 14.40 -19.00
CA ALA A 190 -9.77 15.57 -18.32
C ALA A 190 -10.53 15.19 -17.04
N ALA A 191 -11.34 14.13 -17.07
CA ALA A 191 -12.03 13.60 -15.90
C ALA A 191 -11.04 13.09 -14.82
N GLY A 192 -9.97 12.39 -15.22
CA GLY A 192 -8.91 11.95 -14.32
C GLY A 192 -8.18 13.12 -13.65
N LEU A 193 -7.83 14.16 -14.41
CA LEU A 193 -7.20 15.37 -13.87
C LEU A 193 -8.13 16.16 -12.94
N ALA A 194 -9.43 16.22 -13.25
CA ALA A 194 -10.43 16.86 -12.39
C ALA A 194 -10.57 16.11 -11.05
N ALA A 195 -10.63 14.78 -11.07
CA ALA A 195 -10.64 13.96 -9.87
C ALA A 195 -9.38 14.17 -9.02
N LEU A 196 -8.20 14.26 -9.65
CA LEU A 196 -6.95 14.56 -8.97
C LEU A 196 -6.95 15.97 -8.33
N GLY A 197 -7.47 16.97 -9.04
CA GLY A 197 -7.62 18.34 -8.52
C GLY A 197 -8.54 18.44 -7.30
N LEU A 198 -9.61 17.63 -7.26
CA LEU A 198 -10.48 17.52 -6.09
C LEU A 198 -9.79 16.86 -4.89
N VAL A 199 -8.94 15.87 -5.12
CA VAL A 199 -8.12 15.25 -4.06
C VAL A 199 -7.16 16.28 -3.48
N VAL A 200 -6.40 16.97 -4.34
CA VAL A 200 -5.37 17.94 -3.91
C VAL A 200 -5.99 19.12 -3.14
N ARG A 201 -7.20 19.55 -3.51
CA ARG A 201 -7.91 20.62 -2.77
C ARG A 201 -8.42 20.20 -1.39
N LYS A 202 -8.56 18.90 -1.13
CA LYS A 202 -9.13 18.35 0.10
C LYS A 202 -8.06 17.92 1.12
N VAL A 203 -6.82 17.74 0.66
CA VAL A 203 -5.62 17.47 1.47
C VAL A 203 -5.04 18.80 1.95
#